data_AF-A0A942SLX4-F1
#
_entry.id   AF-A0A942SLX4-F1
#
_cell.length_a   1.000
_cell.length_b   1.000
_cell.length_c   1.000
_cell.angle_alpha   90.00
_cell.angle_beta   90.00
_cell.angle_gamma   90.00
#
_symmetry.space_group_name_H-M   'P 1'
#
loop_
_entity.id
_entity.type
_entity.pdbx_description
1 polymer ?
#
loop_
_entity_poly.entity_id
_entity_poly.type
_entity_poly.pdbx_seq_one_letter_code
_entity_poly.pdbx_strand_id
1 'polypeptide(L)'
;MTQDTLLPLSKFIGAKFSLSDASPDFALDDDEAEFMLEILKEVDWSEPVCLFGKYTIHQHSAWTDGGNVGIFDGDDIVGFYEGPNLWVDPRYRRLGLAVPLILSAAKLRGGSVLPRDFDTQGYSPAGLLAHTVAHLQTLLCAIKQGESIPDEVLREYNIHDAHAFISMFGAKAIEELTCCKPLKA
;
A
#
# COMPACT_ATOMS: atom_id res chain seq x y z
N MET A 1 20.72 -17.53 5.62
CA MET A 1 20.19 -18.08 4.35
C MET A 1 18.68 -18.16 4.47
N THR A 2 17.99 -17.14 3.98
CA THR A 2 16.57 -17.21 3.62
C THR A 2 16.50 -16.56 2.24
N GLN A 3 16.09 -17.34 1.24
CA GLN A 3 15.79 -16.79 -0.07
C GLN A 3 14.71 -15.75 0.14
N ASP A 4 15.00 -14.48 -0.19
CA ASP A 4 13.99 -13.45 -0.44
C ASP A 4 13.17 -13.89 -1.65
N THR A 5 12.27 -14.84 -1.44
CA THR A 5 11.21 -15.11 -2.38
C THR A 5 10.29 -13.91 -2.28
N LEU A 6 10.52 -12.92 -3.15
CA LEU A 6 9.50 -11.94 -3.51
C LEU A 6 8.20 -12.73 -3.70
N LEU A 7 7.23 -12.44 -2.84
CA LEU A 7 5.93 -13.09 -2.95
C LEU A 7 5.41 -12.78 -4.35
N PRO A 8 4.86 -13.79 -5.07
CA PRO A 8 4.23 -13.55 -6.36
C PRO A 8 3.24 -12.39 -6.22
N LEU A 9 3.27 -11.41 -7.10
CA LEU A 9 2.34 -10.28 -7.04
C LEU A 9 0.90 -10.75 -7.16
N SER A 10 0.67 -11.92 -7.77
CA SER A 10 -0.60 -12.66 -7.71
C SER A 10 -1.18 -12.89 -6.31
N LYS A 11 -0.37 -12.90 -5.23
CA LYS A 11 -0.87 -12.98 -3.84
C LYS A 11 -1.50 -11.68 -3.32
N PHE A 12 -1.30 -10.58 -4.04
CA PHE A 12 -1.76 -9.23 -3.73
C PHE A 12 -2.98 -8.80 -4.53
N ILE A 13 -3.49 -9.74 -5.31
CA ILE A 13 -4.64 -9.57 -6.18
C ILE A 13 -5.87 -10.08 -5.41
N GLY A 14 -6.79 -9.17 -5.07
CA GLY A 14 -7.97 -9.44 -4.24
C GLY A 14 -9.22 -8.74 -4.76
N ALA A 15 -10.32 -8.82 -4.01
CA ALA A 15 -11.62 -8.28 -4.42
C ALA A 15 -11.60 -6.76 -4.59
N LYS A 16 -12.35 -6.27 -5.59
CA LYS A 16 -12.54 -4.85 -5.92
C LYS A 16 -13.12 -4.02 -4.76
N PHE A 17 -12.56 -2.82 -4.62
CA PHE A 17 -13.12 -1.72 -3.86
C PHE A 17 -14.33 -1.09 -4.59
N SER A 18 -15.50 -1.03 -3.96
CA SER A 18 -16.62 -0.23 -4.49
C SER A 18 -16.58 1.18 -3.92
N LEU A 19 -16.53 2.19 -4.80
CA LEU A 19 -16.56 3.61 -4.41
C LEU A 19 -17.83 4.02 -3.65
N SER A 20 -18.91 3.23 -3.77
CA SER A 20 -20.14 3.42 -2.99
C SER A 20 -19.97 3.19 -1.50
N ASP A 21 -18.90 2.49 -1.10
CA ASP A 21 -18.70 2.02 0.27
C ASP A 21 -17.81 2.99 1.07
N ALA A 22 -17.42 4.11 0.46
CA ALA A 22 -16.67 5.15 1.13
C ALA A 22 -17.57 6.09 1.93
N SER A 23 -17.22 6.35 3.19
CA SER A 23 -17.83 7.40 4.02
C SER A 23 -16.75 8.32 4.61
N PRO A 24 -16.95 9.66 4.60
CA PRO A 24 -16.10 10.58 5.35
C PRO A 24 -15.96 10.23 6.84
N ASP A 25 -16.92 9.51 7.42
CA ASP A 25 -16.90 9.09 8.83
C ASP A 25 -15.76 8.12 9.17
N PHE A 26 -15.13 7.51 8.16
CA PHE A 26 -13.94 6.68 8.31
C PHE A 26 -12.64 7.46 8.07
N ALA A 27 -12.70 8.79 7.95
CA ALA A 27 -11.50 9.60 7.89
C ALA A 27 -10.93 9.74 9.30
N LEU A 28 -9.64 9.42 9.43
CA LEU A 28 -8.90 9.74 10.64
C LEU A 28 -8.82 11.26 10.78
N ASP A 29 -9.32 11.78 11.90
CA ASP A 29 -9.22 13.21 12.16
C ASP A 29 -7.82 13.62 12.63
N ASP A 30 -7.58 14.94 12.71
CA ASP A 30 -6.25 15.46 13.02
C ASP A 30 -5.87 15.19 14.50
N ASP A 31 -6.82 15.14 15.42
CA ASP A 31 -6.57 14.88 16.85
C ASP A 31 -6.22 13.40 17.06
N GLU A 32 -6.93 12.48 16.42
CA GLU A 32 -6.64 11.04 16.40
C GLU A 32 -5.28 10.77 15.75
N ALA A 33 -4.95 11.48 14.68
CA ALA A 33 -3.66 11.38 14.03
C ALA A 33 -2.52 11.86 14.94
N GLU A 34 -2.68 13.01 15.60
CA GLU A 34 -1.68 13.53 16.55
C GLU A 34 -1.47 12.57 17.72
N PHE A 35 -2.56 12.03 18.28
CA PHE A 35 -2.48 11.03 19.34
C PHE A 35 -1.70 9.78 18.92
N MET A 36 -1.96 9.24 17.73
CA MET A 36 -1.19 8.10 17.22
C MET A 36 0.27 8.46 16.95
N LEU A 37 0.57 9.64 16.42
CA LEU A 37 1.95 10.06 16.20
C LEU A 37 2.74 10.12 17.51
N GLU A 38 2.14 10.59 18.61
CA GLU A 38 2.81 10.57 19.93
C GLU A 38 3.13 9.13 20.39
N ILE A 39 2.23 8.18 20.15
CA ILE A 39 2.50 6.76 20.45
C ILE A 39 3.64 6.23 19.56
N LEU A 40 3.62 6.56 18.26
CA LEU A 40 4.55 6.03 17.27
C LEU A 40 5.98 6.59 17.40
N LYS A 41 6.17 7.72 18.09
CA LYS A 41 7.50 8.25 18.44
C LYS A 41 8.26 7.38 19.43
N GLU A 42 7.54 6.65 20.28
CA GLU A 42 8.11 5.79 21.32
C GLU A 42 8.34 4.35 20.83
N VAL A 43 8.04 4.08 19.56
CA VAL A 43 8.16 2.76 18.95
C VAL A 43 9.55 2.52 18.41
N ASP A 44 10.08 1.31 18.66
CA ASP A 44 11.24 0.80 17.93
C ASP A 44 10.86 0.43 16.50
N TRP A 45 11.45 1.12 15.53
CA TRP A 45 11.30 0.85 14.11
C TRP A 45 12.40 -0.10 13.61
N SER A 46 12.04 -0.98 12.68
CA SER A 46 13.00 -1.88 12.05
C SER A 46 13.99 -1.11 11.19
N GLU A 47 15.04 -1.79 10.71
CA GLU A 47 15.75 -1.33 9.51
C GLU A 47 14.75 -1.11 8.34
N PRO A 48 15.02 -0.20 7.40
CA PRO A 48 14.06 0.08 6.35
C PRO A 48 13.75 -1.16 5.51
N VAL A 49 12.48 -1.36 5.19
CA VAL A 49 11.97 -2.50 4.39
C VAL A 49 11.68 -2.13 2.93
N CYS A 50 11.48 -0.84 2.64
CA CYS A 50 11.33 -0.30 1.30
C CYS A 50 11.88 1.14 1.19
N LEU A 51 12.35 1.50 -0.01
CA LEU A 51 12.61 2.89 -0.41
C LEU A 51 11.56 3.37 -1.42
N PHE A 52 11.06 4.60 -1.20
CA PHE A 52 10.22 5.32 -2.15
C PHE A 52 10.79 6.72 -2.40
N GLY A 53 11.57 6.89 -3.47
CA GLY A 53 12.31 8.13 -3.71
C GLY A 53 13.32 8.39 -2.59
N LYS A 54 13.13 9.49 -1.85
CA LYS A 54 13.94 9.83 -0.67
C LYS A 54 13.39 9.27 0.65
N TYR A 55 12.16 8.75 0.63
CA TYR A 55 11.48 8.29 1.84
C TYR A 55 11.82 6.84 2.14
N THR A 56 11.97 6.52 3.43
CA THR A 56 12.22 5.17 3.92
C THR A 56 10.95 4.63 4.58
N ILE A 57 10.64 3.35 4.37
CA ILE A 57 9.51 2.69 5.03
C ILE A 57 10.07 1.66 6.00
N HIS A 58 9.57 1.70 7.23
CA HIS A 58 10.01 0.85 8.33
C HIS A 58 8.82 0.07 8.88
N GLN A 59 9.08 -1.12 9.42
CA GLN A 59 8.09 -1.91 10.12
C GLN A 59 8.16 -1.63 11.62
N HIS A 60 7.01 -1.62 12.29
CA HIS A 60 6.95 -1.59 13.74
C HIS A 60 7.57 -2.87 14.33
N SER A 61 8.67 -2.76 15.09
CA SER A 61 9.46 -3.95 15.51
C SER A 61 8.73 -4.88 16.47
N ALA A 62 7.89 -4.34 17.35
CA ALA A 62 7.12 -5.13 18.31
C ALA A 62 5.85 -5.78 17.72
N TRP A 63 5.41 -5.40 16.52
CA TRP A 63 4.16 -5.84 15.91
C TRP A 63 4.40 -6.40 14.50
N THR A 64 5.09 -7.53 14.43
CA THR A 64 5.50 -8.13 13.14
C THR A 64 4.35 -8.69 12.32
N ASP A 65 3.24 -9.06 12.96
CA ASP A 65 2.17 -9.86 12.34
C ASP A 65 1.04 -9.00 11.75
N GLY A 66 1.07 -7.67 11.96
CA GLY A 66 0.03 -6.73 11.53
C GLY A 66 0.28 -6.07 10.17
N GLY A 67 1.54 -6.05 9.71
CA GLY A 67 1.96 -5.21 8.60
C GLY A 67 1.93 -3.72 8.94
N ASN A 68 2.13 -3.39 10.21
CA ASN A 68 2.21 -2.03 10.72
C ASN A 68 3.49 -1.34 10.24
N VAL A 69 3.35 -0.20 9.56
CA VAL A 69 4.47 0.48 8.90
C VAL A 69 4.41 1.99 9.03
N GLY A 70 5.58 2.60 9.16
CA GLY A 70 5.79 4.04 9.12
C GLY A 70 6.59 4.44 7.89
N ILE A 71 6.30 5.60 7.31
CA ILE A 71 7.11 6.22 6.25
C ILE A 71 7.79 7.47 6.79
N PHE A 72 9.07 7.61 6.48
CA PHE A 72 9.96 8.59 7.09
C PHE A 72 10.65 9.47 6.05
N ASP A 73 10.87 10.74 6.41
CA ASP A 73 11.74 11.68 5.71
C ASP A 73 12.91 12.04 6.63
N GLY A 74 13.99 11.27 6.56
CA GLY A 74 15.02 11.29 7.60
C GLY A 74 14.50 10.63 8.88
N ASP A 75 14.56 11.34 10.01
CA ASP A 75 14.12 10.84 11.32
C ASP A 75 12.63 11.13 11.60
N ASP A 76 11.97 11.92 10.75
CA ASP A 76 10.59 12.35 10.96
C ASP A 76 9.60 11.36 10.33
N ILE A 77 8.60 10.92 11.11
CA ILE A 77 7.44 10.17 10.61
C ILE A 77 6.55 11.12 9.81
N VAL A 78 6.37 10.84 8.51
CA VAL A 78 5.53 11.64 7.60
C VAL A 78 4.23 10.94 7.20
N GLY A 79 4.05 9.70 7.65
CA GLY A 79 2.81 8.93 7.51
C GLY A 79 2.95 7.55 8.12
N PHE A 80 1.83 6.87 8.31
CA PHE A 80 1.81 5.52 8.87
C PHE A 80 0.61 4.73 8.36
N TYR A 81 0.71 3.42 8.48
CA TYR A 81 -0.39 2.49 8.35
C TYR A 81 -0.35 1.52 9.54
N GLU A 82 -1.19 1.78 10.53
CA GLU A 82 -1.21 1.08 11.83
C GLU A 82 -2.59 0.47 12.07
N GLY A 83 -2.67 -0.86 12.07
CA GLY A 83 -3.95 -1.57 12.10
C GLY A 83 -4.84 -1.13 10.91
N PRO A 84 -6.02 -0.53 11.15
CA PRO A 84 -6.84 0.01 10.08
C PRO A 84 -6.52 1.45 9.68
N ASN A 85 -5.72 2.15 10.49
CA ASN A 85 -5.54 3.57 10.34
C ASN A 85 -4.43 3.87 9.35
N LEU A 86 -4.80 4.49 8.23
CA LEU A 86 -3.88 5.00 7.23
C LEU A 86 -3.88 6.53 7.29
N TRP A 87 -2.71 7.11 7.51
CA TRP A 87 -2.58 8.56 7.57
C TRP A 87 -1.28 9.03 6.91
N VAL A 88 -1.36 10.21 6.29
CA VAL A 88 -0.21 10.93 5.72
C VAL A 88 -0.34 12.38 6.14
N ASP A 89 0.77 12.94 6.62
CA ASP A 89 0.87 14.32 7.05
C ASP A 89 0.37 15.26 5.94
N PRO A 90 -0.52 16.23 6.25
CA PRO A 90 -1.10 17.14 5.28
C PRO A 90 -0.09 17.77 4.31
N ARG A 91 1.13 18.08 4.78
CA ARG A 91 2.22 18.69 4.00
C ARG A 91 2.76 17.75 2.91
N TYR A 92 2.59 16.45 3.09
CA TYR A 92 3.10 15.39 2.22
C TYR A 92 1.98 14.67 1.44
N ARG A 93 0.71 15.06 1.64
CA ARG A 93 -0.41 14.55 0.85
C ARG A 93 -0.22 14.89 -0.64
N ARG A 94 -0.84 14.08 -1.52
CA ARG A 94 -0.72 14.17 -2.99
C ARG A 94 0.66 13.85 -3.56
N LEU A 95 1.63 13.44 -2.73
CA LEU A 95 2.91 12.90 -3.18
C LEU A 95 2.88 11.37 -3.41
N GLY A 96 1.71 10.74 -3.27
CA GLY A 96 1.52 9.31 -3.49
C GLY A 96 1.97 8.40 -2.34
N LEU A 97 2.35 8.96 -1.17
CA LEU A 97 2.96 8.22 -0.06
C LEU A 97 2.06 7.16 0.61
N ALA A 98 0.74 7.26 0.46
CA ALA A 98 -0.19 6.25 0.96
C ALA A 98 -0.02 4.88 0.26
N VAL A 99 0.30 4.88 -1.03
CA VAL A 99 0.46 3.65 -1.81
C VAL A 99 1.62 2.79 -1.33
N PRO A 100 2.86 3.30 -1.18
CA PRO A 100 3.97 2.47 -0.72
C PRO A 100 3.80 2.03 0.75
N LEU A 101 3.06 2.76 1.59
CA LEU A 101 2.61 2.27 2.91
C LEU A 101 1.73 1.02 2.78
N ILE A 102 0.65 1.09 1.98
CA ILE A 102 -0.28 -0.04 1.75
C ILE A 102 0.46 -1.26 1.19
N LEU A 103 1.32 -1.06 0.19
CA LEU A 103 2.07 -2.15 -0.44
C LEU A 103 3.08 -2.80 0.52
N SER A 104 3.77 -2.00 1.32
CA SER A 104 4.70 -2.51 2.35
C SER A 104 3.95 -3.31 3.40
N ALA A 105 2.83 -2.78 3.89
CA ALA A 105 1.96 -3.46 4.84
C ALA A 105 1.43 -4.80 4.29
N ALA A 106 0.97 -4.81 3.03
CA ALA A 106 0.50 -6.01 2.34
C ALA A 106 1.59 -7.08 2.21
N LYS A 107 2.82 -6.66 1.91
CA LYS A 107 3.98 -7.55 1.77
C LYS A 107 4.30 -8.22 3.09
N LEU A 108 4.30 -7.46 4.18
CA LEU A 108 4.53 -7.98 5.53
C LEU A 108 3.43 -8.95 5.97
N ARG A 109 2.17 -8.72 5.55
CA ARG A 109 1.04 -9.64 5.79
C ARG A 109 1.02 -10.88 4.88
N GLY A 110 1.97 -11.00 3.94
CA GLY A 110 2.07 -12.19 3.10
C GLY A 110 1.17 -12.21 1.86
N GLY A 111 0.55 -11.09 1.49
CA GLY A 111 -0.17 -11.02 0.22
C GLY A 111 -1.16 -9.89 0.08
N SER A 112 -2.08 -9.62 1.00
CA SER A 112 -3.23 -8.77 0.62
C SER A 112 -3.03 -7.26 0.82
N VAL A 113 -3.36 -6.47 -0.22
CA VAL A 113 -3.54 -5.01 -0.12
C VAL A 113 -4.80 -4.61 0.65
N LEU A 114 -5.67 -5.57 0.94
CA LEU A 114 -6.76 -5.38 1.89
C LEU A 114 -6.22 -5.44 3.33
N PRO A 115 -6.71 -4.59 4.23
CA PRO A 115 -6.45 -4.74 5.66
C PRO A 115 -7.00 -6.08 6.18
N ARG A 116 -6.47 -6.52 7.33
CA ARG A 116 -6.82 -7.80 7.97
C ARG A 116 -8.31 -7.92 8.35
N ASP A 117 -9.00 -6.78 8.46
CA ASP A 117 -10.40 -6.67 8.89
C ASP A 117 -11.25 -5.88 7.88
N PHE A 118 -10.96 -6.01 6.57
CA PHE A 118 -11.66 -5.22 5.54
C PHE A 118 -13.19 -5.42 5.52
N ASP A 119 -13.68 -6.58 6.00
CA ASP A 119 -15.11 -6.90 6.06
C ASP A 119 -15.86 -6.12 7.16
N THR A 120 -15.15 -5.58 8.16
CA THR A 120 -15.76 -4.90 9.31
C THR A 120 -15.40 -3.41 9.39
N GLN A 121 -14.54 -2.92 8.51
CA GLN A 121 -14.03 -1.56 8.53
C GLN A 121 -14.28 -0.87 7.19
N GLY A 122 -14.88 0.32 7.23
CA GLY A 122 -15.11 1.12 6.03
C GLY A 122 -13.91 1.98 5.65
N TYR A 123 -14.02 2.66 4.52
CA TYR A 123 -12.97 3.54 4.01
C TYR A 123 -13.44 4.99 3.96
N SER A 124 -12.53 5.92 4.24
CA SER A 124 -12.71 7.28 3.76
C SER A 124 -12.59 7.31 2.23
N PRO A 125 -13.17 8.31 1.52
CA PRO A 125 -13.00 8.43 0.08
C PRO A 125 -11.52 8.47 -0.36
N ALA A 126 -10.67 9.12 0.44
CA ALA A 126 -9.23 9.19 0.19
C ALA A 126 -8.54 7.84 0.45
N GLY A 127 -8.90 7.15 1.53
CA GLY A 127 -8.38 5.81 1.85
C GLY A 127 -8.74 4.80 0.77
N LEU A 128 -10.00 4.80 0.32
CA LEU A 128 -10.46 3.91 -0.73
C LEU A 128 -9.73 4.13 -2.06
N LEU A 129 -9.52 5.41 -2.42
CA LEU A 129 -8.74 5.77 -3.60
C LEU A 129 -7.29 5.29 -3.47
N ALA A 130 -6.65 5.47 -2.31
CA ALA A 130 -5.28 5.00 -2.08
C ALA A 130 -5.16 3.48 -2.21
N HIS A 131 -6.08 2.71 -1.63
CA HIS A 131 -6.14 1.26 -1.75
C HIS A 131 -6.42 0.79 -3.19
N THR A 132 -7.31 1.48 -3.90
CA THR A 132 -7.58 1.21 -5.33
C THR A 132 -6.32 1.44 -6.18
N VAL A 133 -5.61 2.54 -5.95
CA VAL A 133 -4.35 2.84 -6.66
C VAL A 133 -3.27 1.81 -6.32
N ALA A 134 -3.13 1.42 -5.04
CA ALA A 134 -2.19 0.38 -4.63
C ALA A 134 -2.49 -0.96 -5.31
N HIS A 135 -3.76 -1.36 -5.38
CA HIS A 135 -4.18 -2.58 -6.07
C HIS A 135 -3.88 -2.51 -7.58
N LEU A 136 -4.22 -1.40 -8.24
CA LEU A 136 -3.91 -1.18 -9.66
C LEU A 136 -2.40 -1.24 -9.92
N GLN A 137 -1.59 -0.63 -9.05
CA GLN A 137 -0.14 -0.66 -9.16
C GLN A 137 0.42 -2.08 -9.03
N THR A 138 -0.11 -2.88 -8.11
CA THR A 138 0.23 -4.31 -7.99
C THR A 138 -0.07 -5.06 -9.28
N LEU A 139 -1.27 -4.88 -9.87
CA LEU A 139 -1.65 -5.52 -11.13
C LEU A 139 -0.72 -5.13 -12.27
N LEU A 140 -0.37 -3.85 -12.39
CA LEU A 140 0.53 -3.34 -13.41
C LEU A 140 1.94 -3.91 -13.24
N CYS A 141 2.46 -3.97 -12.01
CA CYS A 141 3.75 -4.59 -11.72
C CYS A 141 3.74 -6.09 -12.07
N ALA A 142 2.66 -6.82 -11.77
CA ALA A 142 2.52 -8.24 -12.05
C ALA A 142 2.52 -8.53 -13.56
N ILE A 143 1.73 -7.77 -14.32
CA ILE A 143 1.68 -7.84 -15.78
C ILE A 143 3.06 -7.55 -16.39
N LYS A 144 3.75 -6.50 -15.91
CA LYS A 144 5.08 -6.12 -16.38
C LYS A 144 6.13 -7.22 -16.13
N GLN A 145 5.95 -8.01 -15.07
CA GLN A 145 6.82 -9.13 -14.72
C GLN A 145 6.44 -10.44 -15.45
N GLY A 146 5.38 -10.43 -16.26
CA GLY A 146 4.89 -11.61 -16.96
C GLY A 146 4.14 -12.60 -16.06
N GLU A 147 3.70 -12.15 -14.89
CA GLU A 147 2.84 -12.97 -14.03
C GLU A 147 1.43 -13.10 -14.62
N SER A 148 0.83 -14.27 -14.45
CA SER A 148 -0.58 -14.49 -14.78
C SER A 148 -1.48 -13.80 -13.74
N ILE A 149 -2.43 -13.01 -14.22
CA ILE A 149 -3.48 -12.41 -13.39
C ILE A 149 -4.70 -13.33 -13.39
N PRO A 150 -5.30 -13.64 -12.22
CA PRO A 150 -6.57 -14.39 -12.17
C PRO A 150 -7.68 -13.73 -12.99
N ASP A 151 -8.40 -14.52 -13.79
CA ASP A 151 -9.48 -14.04 -14.67
C ASP A 151 -10.62 -13.33 -13.91
N GLU A 152 -10.85 -13.69 -12.65
CA GLU A 152 -11.80 -13.00 -11.77
C GLU A 152 -11.43 -11.54 -11.56
N VAL A 153 -10.15 -11.24 -11.35
CA VAL A 153 -9.69 -9.85 -11.17
C VAL A 153 -9.66 -9.09 -12.47
N LEU A 154 -9.29 -9.73 -13.59
CA LEU A 154 -9.39 -9.10 -14.90
C LEU A 154 -10.83 -8.67 -15.20
N ARG A 155 -11.81 -9.52 -14.87
CA ARG A 155 -13.25 -9.20 -15.01
C ARG A 155 -13.72 -8.06 -14.12
N GLU A 156 -13.22 -7.95 -12.88
CA GLU A 156 -13.60 -6.88 -11.95
C GLU A 156 -13.26 -5.46 -12.44
N TYR A 157 -12.19 -5.34 -13.22
CA TYR A 157 -11.73 -4.10 -13.84
C TYR A 157 -12.18 -3.94 -15.29
N ASN A 158 -12.98 -4.88 -15.82
CA ASN A 158 -13.38 -4.96 -17.22
C ASN A 158 -12.16 -4.92 -18.18
N ILE A 159 -11.08 -5.58 -17.76
CA ILE A 159 -9.85 -5.74 -18.53
C ILE A 159 -9.95 -7.09 -19.24
N HIS A 160 -9.96 -7.08 -20.57
CA HIS A 160 -10.07 -8.32 -21.35
C HIS A 160 -8.71 -8.99 -21.60
N ASP A 161 -7.62 -8.21 -21.57
CA ASP A 161 -6.25 -8.70 -21.62
C ASP A 161 -5.25 -7.67 -21.05
N ALA A 162 -4.02 -8.12 -20.77
CA ALA A 162 -2.94 -7.26 -20.27
C ALA A 162 -2.63 -6.06 -21.17
N HIS A 163 -2.86 -6.19 -22.48
CA HIS A 163 -2.57 -5.16 -23.48
C HIS A 163 -3.59 -4.02 -23.44
N ALA A 164 -4.87 -4.32 -23.20
CA ALA A 164 -5.93 -3.35 -22.98
C ALA A 164 -5.69 -2.52 -21.71
N PHE A 165 -5.18 -3.15 -20.65
CA PHE A 165 -4.82 -2.46 -19.41
C PHE A 165 -3.61 -1.52 -19.58
N ILE A 166 -2.55 -1.99 -20.24
CA ILE A 166 -1.37 -1.16 -20.56
C ILE A 166 -1.77 0.06 -21.42
N SER A 167 -2.70 -0.13 -22.35
CA SER A 167 -3.20 0.94 -23.22
C SER A 167 -4.07 1.97 -22.48
N MET A 168 -4.73 1.58 -21.38
CA MET A 168 -5.61 2.46 -20.60
C MET A 168 -4.85 3.43 -19.70
N PHE A 169 -3.70 3.01 -19.16
CA PHE A 169 -2.85 3.85 -18.29
C PHE A 169 -1.66 4.49 -19.03
N GLY A 170 -1.32 3.98 -20.22
CA GLY A 170 -0.21 4.44 -21.04
C GLY A 170 1.13 3.85 -20.60
N ALA A 171 1.94 3.39 -21.56
CA ALA A 171 3.21 2.72 -21.32
C ALA A 171 4.19 3.54 -20.44
N LYS A 172 4.18 4.87 -20.59
CA LYS A 172 5.03 5.78 -19.81
C LYS A 172 4.65 5.82 -18.32
N ALA A 173 3.36 5.78 -17.99
CA ALA A 173 2.91 5.72 -16.60
C ALA A 173 3.36 4.40 -15.94
N ILE A 174 3.41 3.31 -16.71
CA ILE A 174 3.83 1.97 -16.25
C ILE A 174 5.35 1.86 -16.08
N GLU A 175 6.12 2.66 -16.83
CA GLU A 175 7.56 2.81 -16.64
C GLU A 175 7.88 3.64 -15.39
N GLU A 176 7.09 4.68 -15.12
CA GLU A 176 7.24 5.56 -13.96
C GLU A 176 6.67 4.96 -12.66
N LEU A 177 5.83 3.93 -12.74
CA LEU A 177 5.39 3.15 -11.57
C LEU A 177 6.61 2.48 -10.92
N THR A 178 7.06 3.10 -9.83
CA THR A 178 8.04 2.52 -8.91
C THR A 178 7.35 1.47 -8.05
N CYS A 179 7.41 0.21 -8.47
CA CYS A 179 7.21 -0.89 -7.51
C CYS A 179 8.24 -0.65 -6.38
N CYS A 180 7.77 -0.66 -5.13
CA CYS A 180 8.60 -0.51 -3.93
C CYS A 180 9.86 -1.36 -4.13
N LYS A 181 11.04 -0.73 -4.25
CA LYS A 181 12.26 -1.48 -4.49
C LYS A 181 12.64 -2.11 -3.14
N PRO A 182 12.67 -3.44 -3.03
CA PRO A 182 13.25 -4.04 -1.84
C PRO A 182 14.69 -3.54 -1.72
N LEU A 183 15.09 -3.17 -0.50
CA LEU A 183 16.50 -2.97 -0.23
C LEU A 183 17.20 -4.32 -0.46
N LYS A 184 18.22 -4.32 -1.32
CA LYS A 184 19.07 -5.51 -1.48
C LYS A 184 19.75 -5.74 -0.12
N ALA A 185 19.54 -6.91 0.47
CA ALA A 185 20.34 -7.39 1.59
C ALA A 185 21.81 -7.53 1.20
#